data_AF-A0A3D5CGI8-F1
#
_entry.id   AF-A0A3D5CGI8-F1
#
_cell.length_a   1.000
_cell.length_b   1.000
_cell.length_c   1.000
_cell.angle_alpha   90.00
_cell.angle_beta   90.00
_cell.angle_gamma   90.00
#
_symmetry.space_group_name_H-M   'P 1'
#
loop_
_entity.id
_entity.type
_entity.pdbx_description
1 polymer ?
#
loop_
_entity_poly.entity_id
_entity_poly.type
_entity_poly.pdbx_seq_one_letter_code
_entity_poly.pdbx_strand_id
1 'polypeptide(L)'
;MVREQTRRFAVACLAAAVVVLVDQATKAAALGGLSQEERIPLLGDLLGLQLAFNPGAILSLGAGVTGLLTLLGVGAVVLLVVAAARARTGWWAMGIGLILGGAIGNLIDRLFSPPGFGVGHVTDFLA
;
A
#
# COMPACT_ATOMS: atom_id res chain seq x y z
N MET A 1 -2.79 24.37 -21.00
CA MET A 1 -2.17 23.03 -20.90
C MET A 1 -1.51 22.80 -19.54
N VAL A 2 -0.51 23.59 -19.12
CA VAL A 2 0.21 23.40 -17.84
C VAL A 2 -0.70 23.37 -16.60
N ARG A 3 -1.60 24.36 -16.44
CA ARG A 3 -2.52 24.44 -15.28
C ARG A 3 -3.43 23.23 -15.12
N GLU A 4 -3.83 22.62 -16.24
CA GLU A 4 -4.69 21.43 -16.21
C GLU A 4 -3.89 20.17 -15.85
N GLN A 5 -2.65 20.05 -16.33
CA GLN A 5 -1.74 18.99 -15.94
C GLN A 5 -1.38 19.08 -14.45
N THR A 6 -1.11 20.28 -13.92
CA THR A 6 -0.91 20.51 -12.48
C THR A 6 -2.13 20.09 -11.67
N ARG A 7 -3.36 20.44 -12.12
CA ARG A 7 -4.59 20.03 -11.44
C ARG A 7 -4.75 18.51 -11.38
N ARG A 8 -4.47 17.82 -12.50
CA ARG A 8 -4.55 16.35 -12.57
C ARG A 8 -3.51 15.70 -11.66
N PHE A 9 -2.27 16.17 -11.68
CA PHE A 9 -1.26 15.65 -10.77
C PHE A 9 -1.64 15.86 -9.30
N ALA A 10 -2.18 17.04 -8.95
CA ALA A 10 -2.70 17.29 -7.60
C ALA A 10 -3.83 16.33 -7.21
N VAL A 11 -4.74 15.99 -8.14
CA VAL A 11 -5.77 14.97 -7.90
C VAL A 11 -5.15 13.61 -7.59
N ALA A 12 -4.12 13.18 -8.34
CA ALA A 12 -3.42 11.94 -8.07
C ALA A 12 -2.73 11.96 -6.69
N CYS A 13 -2.04 13.05 -6.34
CA CYS A 13 -1.40 13.20 -5.04
C CYS A 13 -2.41 13.19 -3.89
N LEU A 14 -3.55 13.86 -4.04
CA LEU A 14 -4.59 13.88 -3.02
C LEU A 14 -5.20 12.49 -2.82
N ALA A 15 -5.50 11.78 -3.91
CA ALA A 15 -6.00 10.41 -3.86
C ALA A 15 -4.99 9.48 -3.17
N ALA A 16 -3.71 9.57 -3.53
CA ALA A 16 -2.64 8.80 -2.90
C ALA A 16 -2.52 9.12 -1.41
N ALA A 17 -2.56 10.39 -1.04
CA ALA A 17 -2.47 10.82 0.35
C ALA A 17 -3.62 10.26 1.19
N VAL A 18 -4.86 10.32 0.68
CA VAL A 18 -6.03 9.73 1.37
C VAL A 18 -5.87 8.23 1.53
N VAL A 19 -5.45 7.52 0.48
CA VAL A 19 -5.25 6.06 0.56
C VAL A 19 -4.15 5.69 1.55
N VAL A 20 -3.01 6.40 1.57
CA VAL A 20 -1.94 6.16 2.55
C VAL A 20 -2.44 6.39 3.97
N LEU A 21 -3.20 7.46 4.20
CA LEU A 21 -3.73 7.79 5.52
C LEU A 21 -4.70 6.71 6.01
N VAL A 22 -5.59 6.24 5.14
CA VAL A 22 -6.53 5.15 5.45
C VAL A 22 -5.79 3.83 5.66
N ASP A 23 -4.84 3.47 4.79
CA ASP A 23 -4.03 2.25 4.90
C ASP A 23 -3.30 2.20 6.24
N GLN A 24 -2.53 3.24 6.59
CA GLN A 24 -1.74 3.25 7.81
C GLN A 24 -2.61 3.33 9.07
N ALA A 25 -3.73 4.06 9.03
CA ALA A 25 -4.67 4.10 10.15
C ALA A 25 -5.33 2.73 10.40
N THR A 26 -5.75 2.04 9.34
CA THR A 26 -6.37 0.71 9.45
C THR A 26 -5.38 -0.36 9.88
N LYS A 27 -4.13 -0.32 9.39
CA LYS A 27 -3.05 -1.19 9.87
C LYS A 27 -2.72 -0.95 11.34
N ALA A 28 -2.66 0.30 11.77
CA ALA A 28 -2.45 0.64 13.18
C ALA A 28 -3.60 0.11 14.07
N ALA A 29 -4.85 0.22 13.61
CA ALA A 29 -5.99 -0.37 14.30
C ALA A 29 -5.93 -1.90 14.34
N ALA A 30 -5.52 -2.55 13.25
CA ALA A 30 -5.33 -4.00 13.19
C ALA A 30 -4.26 -4.47 14.18
N LEU A 31 -3.10 -3.82 14.21
CA LEU A 31 -2.00 -4.12 15.14
C LEU A 31 -2.43 -4.02 16.62
N GLY A 32 -3.33 -3.09 16.94
CA GLY A 32 -3.81 -2.88 18.31
C GLY A 32 -5.03 -3.71 18.71
N GLY A 33 -5.72 -4.35 17.75
CA GLY A 33 -7.05 -4.93 17.99
C GLY A 33 -7.28 -6.34 17.45
N LEU A 34 -6.38 -6.87 16.61
CA LEU A 34 -6.53 -8.19 16.00
C LEU A 34 -5.47 -9.18 16.51
N SER A 35 -5.83 -10.46 16.49
CA SER A 35 -4.94 -11.58 16.81
C SER A 35 -4.41 -12.22 15.54
N GLN A 36 -3.21 -12.82 15.60
CA GLN A 36 -2.71 -13.69 14.54
C GLN A 36 -3.33 -15.10 14.58
N GLU A 37 -3.90 -15.50 15.73
CA GLU A 37 -4.42 -16.86 15.95
C GLU A 37 -5.94 -16.93 15.77
N GLU A 38 -6.64 -15.83 16.02
CA GLU A 38 -8.11 -15.78 16.00
C GLU A 38 -8.60 -14.94 14.81
N ARG A 39 -9.50 -15.53 14.01
CA ARG A 39 -10.19 -14.84 12.92
C ARG A 39 -11.55 -14.34 13.39
N ILE A 40 -11.83 -13.06 13.16
CA ILE A 40 -13.14 -12.46 13.36
C ILE A 40 -13.92 -12.53 12.04
N PRO A 41 -14.96 -13.37 11.91
CA PRO A 41 -15.75 -13.45 10.69
C PRO A 41 -16.61 -12.19 10.51
N LEU A 42 -16.54 -11.58 9.31
CA LEU A 42 -17.41 -10.46 8.92
C LEU A 42 -18.57 -10.91 8.03
N LEU A 43 -18.29 -11.82 7.09
CA LEU A 43 -19.26 -12.41 6.17
C LEU A 43 -19.07 -13.92 6.11
N GLY A 44 -19.38 -14.59 7.22
CA GLY A 44 -19.16 -16.03 7.38
C GLY A 44 -17.71 -16.42 7.08
N ASP A 45 -17.54 -17.41 6.20
CA ASP A 45 -16.22 -17.89 5.80
C ASP A 45 -15.58 -17.09 4.64
N LEU A 46 -16.33 -16.17 4.00
CA LEU A 46 -15.86 -15.44 2.81
C LEU A 46 -14.96 -14.25 3.11
N LEU A 47 -15.22 -13.55 4.23
CA LEU A 47 -14.46 -12.37 4.64
C LEU A 47 -14.44 -12.26 6.16
N GLY A 48 -13.26 -11.97 6.70
CA GLY A 48 -13.00 -11.79 8.10
C GLY A 48 -11.78 -10.91 8.33
N LEU A 49 -11.45 -10.71 9.59
CA LEU A 49 -10.31 -9.95 10.05
C LEU A 49 -9.38 -10.86 10.86
N GLN A 50 -8.11 -10.88 10.50
CA GLN A 50 -7.08 -11.63 11.22
C GLN A 50 -5.73 -11.00 10.93
N LEU A 51 -4.92 -10.76 11.96
CA LEU A 51 -3.63 -10.11 11.81
C LEU A 51 -2.62 -11.04 11.13
N ALA A 52 -1.99 -10.59 10.06
CA ALA A 52 -0.94 -11.32 9.36
C ALA A 52 0.23 -10.40 9.03
N PHE A 53 1.44 -10.96 9.10
CA PHE A 53 2.68 -10.27 8.75
C PHE A 53 3.27 -10.92 7.52
N ASN A 54 3.33 -10.16 6.42
CA ASN A 54 3.75 -10.66 5.12
C ASN A 54 5.15 -10.14 4.76
N PRO A 55 6.22 -10.93 4.99
CA PRO A 55 7.58 -10.57 4.61
C PRO A 55 7.84 -10.66 3.09
N GLY A 56 6.91 -11.25 2.32
CA GLY A 56 7.03 -11.45 0.88
C GLY A 56 6.16 -10.49 0.06
N ALA A 57 5.79 -10.95 -1.14
CA ALA A 57 4.84 -10.29 -2.04
C ALA A 57 3.46 -10.93 -1.88
N ILE A 58 2.83 -11.39 -2.98
CA ILE A 58 1.55 -12.12 -2.91
C ILE A 58 1.81 -13.51 -2.29
N LEU A 59 1.03 -13.90 -1.28
CA LEU A 59 1.13 -15.19 -0.56
C LEU A 59 2.54 -15.48 0.02
N SER A 60 3.22 -14.45 0.53
CA SER A 60 4.59 -14.55 1.06
C SER A 60 5.66 -15.02 0.06
N LEU A 61 5.38 -14.96 -1.25
CA LEU A 61 6.37 -15.26 -2.28
C LEU A 61 7.56 -14.29 -2.16
N GLY A 62 8.78 -14.82 -2.15
CA GLY A 62 10.00 -14.01 -2.03
C GLY A 62 10.30 -13.52 -0.61
N ALA A 63 9.73 -14.13 0.44
CA ALA A 63 10.05 -13.80 1.84
C ALA A 63 11.56 -13.89 2.19
N GLY A 64 12.36 -14.65 1.42
CA GLY A 64 13.82 -14.70 1.58
C GLY A 64 14.59 -13.56 0.90
N VAL A 65 13.91 -12.70 0.13
CA VAL A 65 14.50 -11.60 -0.66
C VAL A 65 13.73 -10.30 -0.46
N THR A 66 13.27 -10.03 0.76
CA THR A 66 12.45 -8.84 1.09
C THR A 66 13.09 -7.53 0.66
N GLY A 67 14.42 -7.39 0.77
CA GLY A 67 15.14 -6.22 0.27
C GLY A 67 14.94 -5.97 -1.23
N LEU A 68 14.89 -7.03 -2.06
CA LEU A 68 14.58 -6.90 -3.48
C LEU A 68 13.14 -6.43 -3.70
N LEU A 69 12.19 -6.94 -2.91
CA LEU A 69 10.80 -6.51 -2.98
C LEU A 69 10.65 -5.02 -2.62
N THR A 70 11.39 -4.54 -1.62
CA THR A 70 11.46 -3.11 -1.28
C THR A 70 11.98 -2.29 -2.45
N LEU A 71 13.09 -2.71 -3.09
CA LEU A 71 13.64 -2.02 -4.27
C LEU A 71 12.64 -1.97 -5.44
N LEU A 72 11.94 -3.09 -5.70
CA LEU A 72 10.88 -3.13 -6.70
C LEU A 72 9.72 -2.20 -6.34
N GLY A 73 9.35 -2.13 -5.07
CA GLY A 73 8.35 -1.18 -4.55
C GLY A 73 8.74 0.28 -4.77
N VAL A 74 9.99 0.65 -4.48
CA VAL A 74 10.54 1.98 -4.78
C VAL A 74 10.43 2.27 -6.28
N GLY A 75 10.87 1.33 -7.13
CA GLY A 75 10.75 1.45 -8.59
C GLY A 75 9.30 1.66 -9.05
N ALA A 76 8.37 0.89 -8.51
CA ALA A 76 6.95 1.02 -8.81
C ALA A 76 6.38 2.40 -8.40
N VAL A 77 6.72 2.89 -7.21
CA VAL A 77 6.32 4.24 -6.74
C VAL A 77 6.86 5.31 -7.68
N VAL A 78 8.15 5.25 -8.07
CA VAL A 78 8.74 6.20 -9.02
C VAL A 78 8.00 6.18 -10.37
N LEU A 79 7.75 4.98 -10.92
CA LEU A 79 7.02 4.82 -12.18
C LEU A 79 5.58 5.38 -12.09
N LEU A 80 4.90 5.15 -10.97
CA LEU A 80 3.54 5.65 -10.74
C LEU A 80 3.50 7.17 -10.58
N VAL A 81 4.50 7.80 -9.94
CA VAL A 81 4.64 9.26 -9.89
C VAL A 81 4.84 9.84 -11.28
N VAL A 82 5.70 9.23 -12.09
CA VAL A 82 5.91 9.64 -13.49
C VAL A 82 4.63 9.45 -14.32
N ALA A 83 3.91 8.35 -14.12
CA ALA A 83 2.62 8.10 -14.77
C ALA A 83 1.57 9.13 -14.36
N ALA A 84 1.48 9.48 -13.07
CA ALA A 84 0.56 10.49 -12.55
C ALA A 84 0.83 11.87 -13.18
N ALA A 85 2.11 12.25 -13.32
CA ALA A 85 2.50 13.50 -13.97
C ALA A 85 2.12 13.54 -15.47
N ARG A 86 1.88 12.38 -16.10
CA ARG A 86 1.49 12.22 -17.51
C ARG A 86 0.02 11.84 -17.69
N ALA A 87 -0.79 11.90 -16.63
CA ALA A 87 -2.19 11.49 -16.68
C ALA A 87 -3.02 12.31 -17.69
N ARG A 88 -3.71 11.61 -18.60
CA ARG A 88 -4.45 12.23 -19.70
C ARG A 88 -5.81 12.81 -19.28
N THR A 89 -6.40 12.32 -18.21
CA THR A 89 -7.69 12.77 -17.69
C THR A 89 -7.69 12.80 -16.16
N GLY A 90 -8.65 13.50 -15.55
CA GLY A 90 -8.82 13.48 -14.09
C GLY A 90 -9.11 12.07 -13.54
N TRP A 91 -9.87 11.25 -14.28
CA TRP A 91 -10.14 9.86 -13.91
C TRP A 91 -8.88 8.98 -13.93
N TRP A 92 -8.02 9.14 -14.93
CA TRP A 92 -6.71 8.47 -14.97
C TRP A 92 -5.83 8.93 -13.80
N ALA A 93 -5.80 10.23 -13.50
CA ALA A 93 -5.04 10.74 -12.38
C ALA A 93 -5.52 10.17 -11.04
N MET A 94 -6.84 10.13 -10.82
CA MET A 94 -7.45 9.52 -9.65
C MET A 94 -7.05 8.04 -9.52
N GLY A 95 -7.25 7.24 -10.58
CA GLY A 95 -6.91 5.81 -10.57
C GLY A 95 -5.42 5.54 -10.29
N ILE A 96 -4.52 6.30 -10.94
CA ILE A 96 -3.08 6.21 -10.67
C ILE A 96 -2.78 6.60 -9.22
N GLY A 97 -3.41 7.66 -8.71
CA GLY A 97 -3.27 8.10 -7.32
C GLY A 97 -3.69 7.03 -6.31
N LEU A 98 -4.79 6.32 -6.56
CA LEU A 98 -5.24 5.22 -5.70
C LEU A 98 -4.20 4.08 -5.65
N ILE A 99 -3.67 3.67 -6.82
CA ILE A 99 -2.63 2.63 -6.91
C ILE A 99 -1.33 3.10 -6.25
N LEU A 100 -0.93 4.35 -6.50
CA LEU A 100 0.24 4.98 -5.90
C LEU A 100 0.14 5.01 -4.37
N GLY A 101 -1.03 5.33 -3.83
CA GLY A 101 -1.25 5.33 -2.38
C GLY A 101 -1.05 3.94 -1.77
N GLY A 102 -1.63 2.90 -2.37
CA GLY A 102 -1.42 1.52 -1.92
C GLY A 102 0.05 1.07 -2.03
N ALA A 103 0.73 1.44 -3.12
CA ALA A 103 2.15 1.16 -3.29
C ALA A 103 3.02 1.85 -2.23
N ILE A 104 2.72 3.11 -1.90
CA ILE A 104 3.41 3.86 -0.85
C ILE A 104 3.14 3.24 0.53
N GLY A 105 1.90 2.92 0.88
CA GLY A 105 1.57 2.29 2.17
C GLY A 105 2.33 0.97 2.38
N ASN A 106 2.38 0.13 1.35
CA ASN A 106 3.14 -1.11 1.37
C ASN A 106 4.67 -0.93 1.38
N LEU A 107 5.17 0.18 0.84
CA LEU A 107 6.58 0.52 0.91
C LEU A 107 6.95 1.07 2.30
N ILE A 108 6.07 1.85 2.94
CA ILE A 108 6.25 2.33 4.32
C ILE A 108 6.46 1.14 5.26
N ASP A 109 5.56 0.16 5.24
CA ASP A 109 5.70 -1.04 6.08
C ASP A 109 7.04 -1.77 5.81
N ARG A 110 7.42 -1.96 4.55
CA ARG A 110 8.70 -2.63 4.20
C ARG A 110 9.93 -1.85 4.67
N LEU A 111 9.85 -0.52 4.71
CA LEU A 111 10.94 0.33 5.15
C LEU A 111 11.04 0.40 6.68
N PHE A 112 9.94 0.29 7.42
CA PHE A 112 9.93 0.64 8.85
C PHE A 112 9.42 -0.44 9.79
N SER A 113 8.68 -1.44 9.30
CA SER A 113 8.25 -2.57 10.11
C SER A 113 9.43 -3.49 10.45
N PRO A 114 9.36 -4.25 11.57
CA PRO A 114 10.34 -5.28 11.90
C PRO A 114 10.58 -6.27 10.75
N PRO A 115 11.79 -6.85 10.61
CA PRO A 115 12.92 -6.80 11.55
C PRO A 115 13.88 -5.61 11.37
N GLY A 116 13.72 -4.78 10.33
CA GLY A 116 14.65 -3.68 10.10
C GLY A 116 14.41 -2.93 8.79
N PHE A 117 15.21 -1.88 8.57
CA PHE A 117 14.99 -0.96 7.46
C PHE A 117 15.12 -1.62 6.10
N GLY A 118 14.06 -1.54 5.29
CA GLY A 118 14.01 -2.07 3.93
C GLY A 118 13.87 -3.60 3.84
N VAL A 119 13.73 -4.28 4.97
CA VAL A 119 13.49 -5.73 5.05
C VAL A 119 12.24 -6.07 5.89
N GLY A 120 11.41 -5.06 6.18
CA GLY A 120 10.19 -5.19 6.95
C GLY A 120 9.09 -5.97 6.24
N HIS A 121 8.16 -6.50 7.02
CA HIS A 121 6.94 -7.12 6.52
C HIS A 121 5.83 -6.09 6.29
N VAL A 122 4.88 -6.41 5.42
CA VAL A 122 3.61 -5.69 5.29
C VAL A 122 2.62 -6.21 6.32
N THR A 123 1.84 -5.30 6.93
CA THR A 123 0.73 -5.69 7.81
C THR A 123 -0.51 -5.97 6.96
N ASP A 124 -0.94 -7.23 6.95
CA ASP A 124 -2.17 -7.67 6.30
C ASP A 124 -3.22 -7.99 7.38
N PHE A 125 -4.51 -7.75 7.10
CA PHE A 125 -5.56 -7.99 8.09
C PHE A 125 -6.92 -8.42 7.52
N LEU A 126 -7.08 -8.47 6.20
CA LEU A 126 -8.28 -8.97 5.53
C LEU A 126 -8.09 -10.46 5.23
N ALA A 127 -8.98 -11.32 5.73
CA ALA A 127 -8.84 -12.78 5.74
C ALA A 127 -10.06 -13.54 5.21
#